data_AF-A0A936VZE2-F1
#
_entry.id   AF-A0A936VZE2-F1
#
_cell.length_a   1.000
_cell.length_b   1.000
_cell.length_c   1.000
_cell.angle_alpha   90.00
_cell.angle_beta   90.00
_cell.angle_gamma   90.00
#
_symmetry.space_group_name_H-M   'P 1'
#
loop_
_entity.id
_entity.type
_entity.pdbx_description
1 polymer ?
#
loop_
_entity_poly.entity_id
_entity_poly.type
_entity_poly.pdbx_seq_one_letter_code
_entity_poly.pdbx_strand_id
1 'polypeptide(L)'
;MNLRLERNLIFFDIESTGLNVIRDRIIQLAMIRYHKDGSPSIEKSYLINPGIPISPEAMAVHGITPQDVANKPSFIQLANEIFEFIGDADLAGYNSNRFDIPVLMEEFARAGIDFDVDQRRTIDVQRIFYKMEPRTLSAAYQFYCQKPMENAHDALEDVRATIEVLDGQLRKYEGLDFVPEEGEAIPAPIIPDVDALNTFTNDLQIVDATQRLKYDHNGVIVFNFGKYIGRPAAEVLYTDQQYYHWMLNKEFSFQVKKIIKRLVTEYKKNLPS
;
A
#
# COMPACT_ATOMS: atom_id res chain seq x y z
N MET A 1 -7.42 -13.27 -24.05
CA MET A 1 -6.23 -13.25 -23.16
C MET A 1 -5.15 -14.12 -23.80
N ASN A 2 -3.88 -13.69 -23.82
CA ASN A 2 -2.76 -14.48 -24.35
C ASN A 2 -2.12 -15.33 -23.23
N LEU A 3 -2.89 -16.26 -22.67
CA LEU A 3 -2.46 -17.18 -21.62
C LEU A 3 -3.02 -18.56 -21.93
N ARG A 4 -2.18 -19.60 -21.87
CA ARG A 4 -2.64 -20.98 -22.06
C ARG A 4 -3.32 -21.46 -20.77
N LEU A 5 -4.59 -21.84 -20.89
CA LEU A 5 -5.44 -22.28 -19.78
C LEU A 5 -5.67 -23.79 -19.82
N GLU A 6 -5.42 -24.48 -18.70
CA GLU A 6 -5.82 -25.89 -18.53
C GLU A 6 -7.16 -26.01 -17.80
N ARG A 7 -7.47 -25.03 -16.93
CA ARG A 7 -8.75 -24.80 -16.26
C ARG A 7 -9.21 -23.39 -16.58
N ASN A 8 -10.49 -23.10 -16.34
CA ASN A 8 -10.98 -21.73 -16.39
C ASN A 8 -10.19 -20.87 -15.37
N LEU A 9 -10.07 -19.57 -15.62
CA LEU A 9 -9.35 -18.65 -14.74
C LEU A 9 -10.28 -17.52 -14.34
N ILE A 10 -10.41 -17.27 -13.04
CA ILE A 10 -11.17 -16.15 -12.48
C ILE A 10 -10.18 -15.07 -12.07
N PHE A 11 -10.27 -13.90 -12.71
CA PHE A 11 -9.72 -12.68 -12.14
C PHE A 11 -10.75 -12.09 -11.20
N PHE A 12 -10.35 -11.71 -9.99
CA PHE A 12 -11.27 -11.12 -9.03
C PHE A 12 -10.58 -10.13 -8.10
N ASP A 13 -11.40 -9.28 -7.50
CA ASP A 13 -11.02 -8.23 -6.56
C ASP A 13 -12.16 -7.99 -5.57
N ILE A 14 -11.81 -7.64 -4.33
CA ILE A 14 -12.75 -7.47 -3.21
C ILE A 14 -12.57 -6.11 -2.56
N GLU A 15 -13.69 -5.42 -2.34
CA GLU A 15 -13.78 -4.38 -1.32
C GLU A 15 -14.41 -4.96 -0.07
N SER A 16 -13.90 -4.55 1.09
CA SER A 16 -14.27 -5.13 2.39
C SER A 16 -14.49 -4.08 3.46
N THR A 17 -15.11 -4.48 4.57
CA THR A 17 -15.38 -3.59 5.70
C THR A 17 -14.12 -3.10 6.43
N GLY A 18 -12.96 -3.68 6.15
CA GLY A 18 -11.68 -3.41 6.80
C GLY A 18 -10.62 -4.44 6.38
N LEU A 19 -9.41 -4.34 6.94
CA LEU A 19 -8.25 -5.15 6.52
C LEU A 19 -8.04 -6.45 7.31
N ASN A 20 -8.96 -6.83 8.21
CA ASN A 20 -8.86 -8.04 9.00
C ASN A 20 -9.54 -9.22 8.30
N VAL A 21 -8.74 -10.11 7.71
CA VAL A 21 -9.20 -11.33 7.00
C VAL A 21 -10.31 -12.12 7.75
N ILE A 22 -10.17 -12.28 9.07
CA ILE A 22 -11.06 -13.15 9.86
C ILE A 22 -12.35 -12.43 10.28
N ARG A 23 -12.29 -11.12 10.48
CA ARG A 23 -13.40 -10.35 11.10
C ARG A 23 -14.16 -9.50 10.12
N ASP A 24 -13.50 -8.97 9.11
CA ASP A 24 -14.12 -8.11 8.11
C ASP A 24 -14.91 -8.93 7.08
N ARG A 25 -15.76 -8.24 6.33
CA ARG A 25 -16.71 -8.83 5.38
C ARG A 25 -16.57 -8.20 4.02
N ILE A 26 -16.91 -8.97 2.99
CA ILE A 26 -16.96 -8.47 1.60
C ILE A 26 -18.16 -7.53 1.46
N ILE A 27 -17.93 -6.35 0.87
CA ILE A 27 -18.96 -5.38 0.50
C ILE A 27 -19.09 -5.19 -1.01
N GLN A 28 -18.03 -5.49 -1.75
CA GLN A 28 -18.06 -5.58 -3.21
C GLN A 28 -17.20 -6.75 -3.68
N LEU A 29 -17.69 -7.49 -4.67
CA LEU A 29 -16.94 -8.55 -5.33
C LEU A 29 -17.09 -8.40 -6.84
N ALA A 30 -15.98 -8.22 -7.54
CA ALA A 30 -15.93 -8.23 -9.00
C ALA A 30 -15.19 -9.49 -9.47
N MET A 31 -15.70 -10.16 -10.51
CA MET A 31 -15.09 -11.36 -11.09
C MET A 31 -15.21 -11.36 -12.60
N ILE A 32 -14.13 -11.77 -13.28
CA ILE A 32 -14.10 -12.03 -14.71
C ILE A 32 -13.63 -13.45 -14.94
N ARG A 33 -14.48 -14.27 -15.56
CA ARG A 33 -14.19 -15.65 -15.91
C ARG A 33 -13.65 -15.74 -17.33
N TYR A 34 -12.42 -16.22 -17.46
CA TYR A 34 -11.85 -16.66 -18.73
C TYR A 34 -12.02 -18.16 -18.88
N HIS A 35 -12.41 -18.57 -20.09
CA HIS A 35 -12.70 -19.96 -20.41
C HIS A 35 -11.51 -20.63 -21.08
N LYS A 36 -11.22 -21.86 -20.68
CA LYS A 36 -10.11 -22.66 -21.25
C LYS A 36 -10.28 -22.98 -22.73
N ASP A 37 -11.52 -23.01 -23.22
CA ASP A 37 -11.86 -23.26 -24.62
C ASP A 37 -11.76 -22.01 -25.50
N GLY A 38 -11.44 -20.85 -24.91
CA GLY A 38 -11.30 -19.59 -25.61
C GLY A 38 -12.63 -18.86 -25.87
N SER A 39 -13.75 -19.30 -25.28
CA SER A 39 -15.01 -18.55 -25.37
C SER A 39 -14.87 -17.15 -24.75
N PRO A 40 -15.74 -16.18 -25.13
CA PRO A 40 -15.74 -14.86 -24.53
C PRO A 40 -15.80 -14.92 -23.01
N SER A 41 -15.12 -13.98 -22.34
CA SER A 41 -15.15 -13.89 -20.89
C SER A 41 -16.53 -13.46 -20.39
N ILE A 42 -16.86 -13.90 -19.18
CA ILE A 42 -18.09 -13.51 -18.49
C ILE A 42 -17.72 -12.69 -17.26
N GLU A 43 -18.39 -11.56 -17.07
CA GLU A 43 -18.16 -10.65 -15.97
C GLU A 43 -19.34 -10.70 -14.98
N LYS A 44 -19.02 -10.62 -13.69
CA LYS A 44 -20.01 -10.44 -12.62
C LYS A 44 -19.48 -9.43 -11.60
N SER A 45 -20.37 -8.59 -11.10
CA SER A 45 -20.08 -7.64 -10.04
C SER A 45 -21.24 -7.63 -9.05
N TYR A 46 -20.91 -7.67 -7.76
CA TYR A 46 -21.86 -7.69 -6.66
C TYR A 46 -21.54 -6.58 -5.69
N LEU A 47 -22.56 -5.81 -5.29
CA LEU A 47 -22.55 -5.11 -4.01
C LEU A 47 -23.25 -6.01 -2.99
N ILE A 48 -22.66 -6.12 -1.81
CA ILE A 48 -23.03 -7.10 -0.79
C ILE A 48 -23.28 -6.39 0.53
N ASN A 49 -24.39 -6.70 1.19
CA ASN A 49 -24.64 -6.23 2.54
C ASN A 49 -23.80 -7.06 3.53
N PRO A 50 -22.80 -6.46 4.20
CA PRO A 50 -21.90 -7.20 5.09
C PRO A 50 -22.54 -7.60 6.43
N GLY A 51 -23.70 -7.02 6.78
CA GLY A 51 -24.34 -7.24 8.08
C GLY A 51 -23.56 -6.69 9.29
N ILE A 52 -22.44 -6.00 9.06
CA ILE A 52 -21.60 -5.35 10.07
C ILE A 52 -21.21 -3.93 9.63
N PRO A 53 -20.77 -3.05 10.55
CA PRO A 53 -20.28 -1.72 10.19
C PRO A 53 -19.05 -1.76 9.27
N ILE A 54 -18.96 -0.78 8.37
CA ILE A 54 -17.78 -0.52 7.52
C ILE A 54 -16.85 0.44 8.28
N SER A 55 -15.55 0.18 8.28
CA SER A 55 -14.59 1.07 8.94
C SER A 55 -14.49 2.41 8.19
N PRO A 56 -14.28 3.54 8.89
CA PRO A 56 -14.07 4.84 8.25
C PRO A 56 -12.87 4.84 7.29
N GLU A 57 -11.81 4.11 7.62
CA GLU A 57 -10.61 3.99 6.79
C GLU A 57 -10.90 3.24 5.49
N ALA A 58 -11.64 2.13 5.55
CA ALA A 58 -12.06 1.40 4.34
C ALA A 58 -12.96 2.27 3.46
N MET A 59 -13.95 2.94 4.08
CA MET A 59 -14.80 3.93 3.40
C MET A 59 -14.01 5.03 2.69
N ALA A 60 -12.94 5.54 3.32
CA ALA A 60 -12.10 6.58 2.71
C ALA A 60 -11.35 6.09 1.47
N VAL A 61 -11.03 4.79 1.40
CA VAL A 61 -10.33 4.18 0.27
C VAL A 61 -11.29 3.89 -0.89
N HIS A 62 -12.36 3.12 -0.66
CA HIS A 62 -13.22 2.62 -1.73
C HIS A 62 -14.48 3.46 -1.98
N GLY A 63 -14.82 4.39 -1.07
CA GLY A 63 -15.98 5.28 -1.20
C GLY A 63 -17.36 4.64 -0.94
N ILE A 64 -17.47 3.31 -0.88
CA ILE A 64 -18.72 2.60 -0.57
C ILE A 64 -19.20 2.89 0.86
N THR A 65 -20.42 3.41 0.98
CA THR A 65 -21.06 3.75 2.26
C THR A 65 -22.01 2.65 2.75
N PRO A 66 -22.36 2.62 4.05
CA PRO A 66 -23.38 1.71 4.56
C PRO A 66 -24.73 1.81 3.83
N GLN A 67 -25.09 3.00 3.35
CA GLN A 67 -26.31 3.26 2.59
C GLN A 67 -26.31 2.57 1.23
N ASP A 68 -25.16 2.48 0.55
CA ASP A 68 -25.02 1.85 -0.76
C ASP A 68 -25.30 0.34 -0.71
N VAL A 69 -24.97 -0.29 0.41
CA VAL A 69 -25.07 -1.74 0.61
C VAL A 69 -26.29 -2.18 1.44
N ALA A 70 -27.01 -1.26 2.09
CA ALA A 70 -28.08 -1.57 3.03
C ALA A 70 -29.17 -2.50 2.47
N ASN A 71 -29.55 -2.30 1.20
CA ASN A 71 -30.61 -3.07 0.53
C ASN A 71 -30.06 -4.16 -0.41
N LYS A 72 -28.76 -4.47 -0.33
CA LYS A 72 -28.12 -5.48 -1.16
C LYS A 72 -28.23 -6.87 -0.52
N PRO A 73 -28.14 -7.95 -1.31
CA PRO A 73 -28.06 -9.30 -0.75
C PRO A 73 -26.84 -9.45 0.17
N SER A 74 -26.97 -10.28 1.21
CA SER A 74 -25.83 -10.75 1.99
C SER A 74 -24.99 -11.75 1.21
N PHE A 75 -23.73 -11.97 1.62
CA PHE A 75 -22.86 -12.95 0.98
C PHE A 75 -23.50 -14.36 1.00
N ILE A 76 -24.12 -14.76 2.12
CA ILE A 76 -24.79 -16.06 2.27
C ILE A 76 -25.88 -16.27 1.19
N GLN A 77 -26.62 -15.22 0.84
CA GLN A 77 -27.66 -15.30 -0.20
C GLN A 77 -27.07 -15.48 -1.61
N LEU A 78 -25.86 -14.96 -1.84
CA LEU A 78 -25.15 -15.06 -3.12
C LEU A 78 -24.18 -16.25 -3.20
N ALA A 79 -23.89 -16.89 -2.06
CA ALA A 79 -22.78 -17.82 -1.93
C ALA A 79 -22.83 -18.97 -2.95
N ASN A 80 -24.00 -19.60 -3.14
CA ASN A 80 -24.14 -20.67 -4.14
C ASN A 80 -23.89 -20.17 -5.57
N GLU A 81 -24.41 -19.00 -5.93
CA GLU A 81 -24.23 -18.42 -7.26
C GLU A 81 -22.76 -18.07 -7.52
N ILE A 82 -22.09 -17.47 -6.54
CA ILE A 82 -20.66 -17.13 -6.61
C ILE A 82 -19.82 -18.41 -6.70
N PHE A 83 -20.11 -19.41 -5.86
CA PHE A 83 -19.41 -20.70 -5.86
C PHE A 83 -19.55 -21.43 -7.19
N GLU A 84 -20.75 -21.51 -7.76
CA GLU A 84 -20.99 -22.10 -9.08
C GLU A 84 -20.29 -21.31 -10.20
N PHE A 85 -20.29 -19.98 -10.10
CA PHE A 85 -19.61 -19.12 -11.06
C PHE A 85 -18.09 -19.31 -11.05
N ILE A 86 -17.48 -19.50 -9.88
CA ILE A 86 -16.06 -19.86 -9.76
C ILE A 86 -15.86 -21.30 -10.25
N GLY A 87 -16.71 -22.23 -9.80
CA GLY A 87 -16.65 -23.65 -10.15
C GLY A 87 -15.28 -24.23 -9.82
N ASP A 88 -14.66 -24.87 -10.80
CA ASP A 88 -13.33 -25.46 -10.70
C ASP A 88 -12.20 -24.51 -11.13
N ALA A 89 -12.47 -23.23 -11.40
CA ALA A 89 -11.48 -22.31 -11.95
C ALA A 89 -10.27 -22.08 -11.04
N ASP A 90 -9.11 -21.86 -11.66
CA ASP A 90 -7.96 -21.25 -11.00
C ASP A 90 -8.28 -19.77 -10.67
N LEU A 91 -7.53 -19.17 -9.76
CA LEU A 91 -7.77 -17.81 -9.26
C LEU A 91 -6.62 -16.87 -9.62
N ALA A 92 -6.94 -15.63 -9.96
CA ALA A 92 -5.98 -14.56 -10.21
C ALA A 92 -6.46 -13.23 -9.63
N GLY A 93 -5.51 -12.39 -9.20
CA GLY A 93 -5.80 -11.04 -8.73
C GLY A 93 -4.51 -10.25 -8.48
N TYR A 94 -4.62 -9.02 -7.99
CA TYR A 94 -3.48 -8.19 -7.65
C TYR A 94 -3.33 -8.12 -6.13
N ASN A 95 -2.26 -8.70 -5.55
CA ASN A 95 -2.11 -8.87 -4.10
C ASN A 95 -3.15 -9.80 -3.44
N SER A 96 -3.84 -10.61 -4.26
CA SER A 96 -4.99 -11.41 -3.83
C SER A 96 -4.66 -12.57 -2.90
N ASN A 97 -3.44 -13.13 -3.00
CA ASN A 97 -3.05 -14.30 -2.21
C ASN A 97 -2.99 -14.01 -0.71
N ARG A 98 -2.75 -12.75 -0.31
CA ARG A 98 -2.63 -12.36 1.10
C ARG A 98 -3.93 -11.90 1.72
N PHE A 99 -4.89 -11.47 0.91
CA PHE A 99 -6.08 -10.80 1.40
C PHE A 99 -7.36 -11.34 0.76
N ASP A 100 -7.57 -11.10 -0.53
CA ASP A 100 -8.82 -11.43 -1.23
C ASP A 100 -9.17 -12.92 -1.17
N ILE A 101 -8.21 -13.81 -1.45
CA ILE A 101 -8.44 -15.27 -1.39
C ILE A 101 -8.81 -15.68 0.05
N PRO A 102 -8.02 -15.35 1.09
CA PRO A 102 -8.40 -15.63 2.47
C PRO A 102 -9.77 -15.06 2.89
N VAL A 103 -10.10 -13.83 2.52
CA VAL A 103 -11.40 -13.20 2.86
C VAL A 103 -12.55 -13.95 2.17
N LEU A 104 -12.38 -14.33 0.90
CA LEU A 104 -13.37 -15.11 0.16
C LEU A 104 -13.59 -16.50 0.79
N MET A 105 -12.52 -17.17 1.21
CA MET A 105 -12.60 -18.45 1.93
C MET A 105 -13.39 -18.30 3.24
N GLU A 106 -13.12 -17.25 4.01
CA GLU A 106 -13.82 -16.97 5.26
C GLU A 106 -15.31 -16.68 5.03
N GLU A 107 -15.67 -15.97 3.95
CA GLU A 107 -17.07 -15.74 3.60
C GLU A 107 -17.80 -17.01 3.18
N PHE A 108 -17.16 -17.87 2.38
CA PHE A 108 -17.72 -19.18 2.06
C PHE A 108 -17.87 -20.06 3.31
N ALA A 109 -16.88 -20.07 4.20
CA ALA A 109 -16.96 -20.80 5.46
C ALA A 109 -18.15 -20.33 6.32
N ARG A 110 -18.42 -19.02 6.38
CA ARG A 110 -19.60 -18.46 7.07
C ARG A 110 -20.92 -18.85 6.40
N ALA A 111 -20.92 -19.07 5.10
CA ALA A 111 -22.06 -19.60 4.36
C ALA A 111 -22.20 -21.13 4.45
N GLY A 112 -21.28 -21.81 5.15
CA GLY A 112 -21.28 -23.28 5.28
C GLY A 112 -20.77 -24.00 4.03
N ILE A 113 -20.03 -23.32 3.16
CA ILE A 113 -19.44 -23.87 1.93
C ILE A 113 -17.94 -24.05 2.15
N ASP A 114 -17.44 -25.25 1.92
CA ASP A 114 -16.01 -25.55 1.92
C ASP A 114 -15.39 -25.12 0.58
N PHE A 115 -14.72 -23.98 0.58
CA PHE A 115 -14.02 -23.45 -0.59
C PHE A 115 -12.54 -23.85 -0.56
N ASP A 116 -12.25 -25.05 -1.06
CA ASP A 116 -10.90 -25.59 -1.15
C ASP A 116 -10.08 -24.84 -2.23
N VAL A 117 -9.02 -24.17 -1.77
CA VAL A 117 -8.04 -23.46 -2.60
C VAL A 117 -6.78 -24.28 -2.87
N ASP A 118 -6.52 -25.36 -2.13
CA ASP A 118 -5.31 -26.17 -2.26
C ASP A 118 -5.29 -26.93 -3.60
N GLN A 119 -6.46 -27.18 -4.18
CA GLN A 119 -6.62 -27.79 -5.50
C GLN A 119 -6.61 -26.78 -6.66
N ARG A 120 -6.38 -25.50 -6.39
CA ARG A 120 -6.41 -24.42 -7.37
C ARG A 120 -5.04 -23.79 -7.51
N ARG A 121 -4.72 -23.33 -8.71
CA ARG A 121 -3.58 -22.45 -8.93
C ARG A 121 -4.02 -21.03 -8.60
N THR A 122 -3.15 -20.30 -7.92
CA THR A 122 -3.36 -18.88 -7.61
C THR A 122 -2.29 -18.04 -8.32
N ILE A 123 -2.71 -17.02 -9.06
CA ILE A 123 -1.82 -16.09 -9.76
C ILE A 123 -1.97 -14.71 -9.12
N ASP A 124 -0.94 -14.30 -8.38
CA ASP A 124 -0.84 -12.96 -7.82
C ASP A 124 0.02 -12.08 -8.72
N VAL A 125 -0.64 -11.14 -9.40
CA VAL A 125 -0.01 -10.24 -10.38
C VAL A 125 0.99 -9.29 -9.71
N GLN A 126 0.74 -8.86 -8.46
CA GLN A 126 1.68 -8.02 -7.71
C GLN A 126 2.99 -8.76 -7.45
N ARG A 127 2.90 -10.06 -7.13
CA ARG A 127 4.09 -10.87 -6.90
C ARG A 127 4.92 -11.06 -8.17
N ILE A 128 4.30 -11.08 -9.35
CA ILE A 128 5.02 -11.06 -10.63
C ILE A 128 5.75 -9.71 -10.75
N PHE A 129 5.05 -8.59 -10.57
CA PHE A 129 5.65 -7.26 -10.64
C PHE A 129 6.86 -7.11 -9.71
N TYR A 130 6.74 -7.45 -8.43
CA TYR A 130 7.85 -7.31 -7.48
C TYR A 130 9.04 -8.23 -7.75
N LYS A 131 8.82 -9.38 -8.40
CA LYS A 131 9.90 -10.29 -8.80
C LYS A 131 10.62 -9.82 -10.07
N MET A 132 9.86 -9.26 -11.01
CA MET A 132 10.38 -8.85 -12.32
C MET A 132 10.93 -7.41 -12.31
N GLU A 133 10.45 -6.57 -11.40
CA GLU A 133 10.85 -5.16 -11.24
C GLU A 133 11.46 -4.90 -9.83
N PRO A 134 12.61 -5.50 -9.51
CA PRO A 134 13.23 -5.36 -8.19
C PRO A 134 13.79 -3.96 -7.96
N ARG A 135 13.67 -3.45 -6.73
CA ARG A 135 14.17 -2.12 -6.31
C ARG A 135 15.63 -2.20 -5.84
N THR A 136 16.53 -2.58 -6.75
CA THR A 136 17.97 -2.73 -6.49
C THR A 136 18.79 -1.85 -7.43
N LEU A 137 20.05 -1.52 -7.05
CA LEU A 137 20.94 -0.73 -7.93
C LEU A 137 21.17 -1.43 -9.27
N SER A 138 21.38 -2.74 -9.30
CA SER A 138 21.57 -3.50 -10.55
C SER A 138 20.35 -3.41 -11.47
N ALA A 139 19.14 -3.45 -10.91
CA ALA A 139 17.92 -3.30 -11.68
C ALA A 139 17.72 -1.87 -12.19
N ALA A 140 18.02 -0.87 -11.37
CA ALA A 140 18.01 0.53 -11.80
C ALA A 140 19.04 0.77 -12.92
N TYR A 141 20.25 0.24 -12.79
CA TYR A 141 21.30 0.34 -13.80
C TYR A 141 20.88 -0.30 -15.12
N GLN A 142 20.29 -1.51 -15.07
CA GLN A 142 19.72 -2.14 -16.26
C GLN A 142 18.58 -1.30 -16.88
N PHE A 143 17.69 -0.73 -16.06
CA PHE A 143 16.53 0.01 -16.54
C PHE A 143 16.85 1.39 -17.14
N TYR A 144 17.74 2.14 -16.50
CA TYR A 144 18.09 3.51 -16.93
C TYR A 144 19.29 3.54 -17.89
N CYS A 145 20.21 2.58 -17.79
CA CYS A 145 21.46 2.57 -18.55
C CYS A 145 21.53 1.44 -19.58
N GLN A 146 20.60 0.47 -19.56
CA GLN A 146 20.57 -0.70 -20.46
C GLN A 146 21.85 -1.55 -20.40
N LYS A 147 22.49 -1.59 -19.22
CA LYS A 147 23.74 -2.31 -18.98
C LYS A 147 23.57 -3.29 -17.83
N PRO A 148 24.16 -4.49 -17.93
CA PRO A 148 24.28 -5.37 -16.78
C PRO A 148 25.27 -4.77 -15.78
N MET A 149 25.08 -5.07 -14.49
CA MET A 149 26.03 -4.70 -13.45
C MET A 149 27.04 -5.83 -13.27
N GLU A 150 28.28 -5.60 -13.70
CA GLU A 150 29.40 -6.52 -13.49
C GLU A 150 30.14 -6.12 -12.20
N ASN A 151 30.55 -7.08 -11.37
CA ASN A 151 31.22 -6.84 -10.07
C ASN A 151 30.40 -6.06 -9.02
N ALA A 152 29.11 -6.40 -8.88
CA ALA A 152 28.30 -5.90 -7.78
C ALA A 152 29.01 -6.12 -6.42
N HIS A 153 28.92 -5.13 -5.53
CA HIS A 153 29.55 -5.10 -4.20
C HIS A 153 31.02 -4.64 -4.14
N ASP A 154 31.60 -4.16 -5.24
CA ASP A 154 32.72 -3.22 -5.16
C ASP A 154 32.18 -1.79 -4.96
N ALA A 155 32.63 -1.12 -3.91
CA ALA A 155 32.07 0.18 -3.52
C ALA A 155 32.30 1.27 -4.57
N LEU A 156 33.40 1.23 -5.33
CA LEU A 156 33.68 2.24 -6.35
C LEU A 156 32.83 2.00 -7.60
N GLU A 157 32.66 0.74 -8.01
CA GLU A 157 31.76 0.38 -9.12
C GLU A 157 30.29 0.70 -8.80
N ASP A 158 29.84 0.43 -7.56
CA ASP A 158 28.50 0.80 -7.11
C ASP A 158 28.27 2.33 -7.20
N VAL A 159 29.26 3.14 -6.81
CA VAL A 159 29.19 4.61 -6.95
C VAL A 159 29.15 5.03 -8.42
N ARG A 160 29.97 4.43 -9.29
CA ARG A 160 29.96 4.72 -10.73
C ARG A 160 28.61 4.39 -11.37
N ALA A 161 28.06 3.22 -11.07
CA ALA A 161 26.74 2.82 -11.52
C ALA A 161 25.66 3.79 -11.00
N THR A 162 25.76 4.24 -9.75
CA THR A 162 24.82 5.21 -9.15
C THR A 162 24.84 6.55 -9.90
N ILE A 163 26.01 7.05 -10.29
CA ILE A 163 26.14 8.29 -11.08
C ILE A 163 25.45 8.12 -12.44
N GLU A 164 25.73 7.02 -13.14
CA GLU A 164 25.09 6.74 -14.44
C GLU A 164 23.58 6.56 -14.32
N VAL A 165 23.09 5.97 -13.23
CA VAL A 165 21.65 5.86 -12.93
C VAL A 165 21.04 7.24 -12.76
N LEU A 166 21.64 8.13 -11.98
CA LEU A 166 21.14 9.50 -11.80
C LEU A 166 21.08 10.25 -13.14
N ASP A 167 22.13 10.16 -13.95
CA ASP A 167 22.16 10.72 -15.29
C ASP A 167 21.03 10.14 -16.18
N GLY A 168 20.76 8.84 -16.05
CA GLY A 168 19.66 8.17 -16.74
C GLY A 168 18.29 8.61 -16.25
N GLN A 169 18.12 8.86 -14.95
CA GLN A 169 16.90 9.41 -14.36
C GLN A 169 16.63 10.83 -14.85
N LEU A 170 17.65 11.69 -14.84
CA LEU A 170 17.58 13.06 -15.36
C LEU A 170 17.09 13.10 -16.81
N ARG A 171 17.62 12.22 -17.67
CA ARG A 171 17.15 12.11 -19.07
C ARG A 171 15.75 11.53 -19.19
N LYS A 172 15.44 10.47 -18.45
CA LYS A 172 14.17 9.73 -18.58
C LYS A 172 12.97 10.54 -18.08
N TYR A 173 13.17 11.38 -17.07
CA TYR A 173 12.12 12.14 -16.42
C TYR A 173 12.13 13.63 -16.79
N GLU A 174 12.94 14.03 -17.77
CA GLU A 174 12.96 15.41 -18.26
C GLU A 174 11.57 15.86 -18.70
N GLY A 175 11.06 16.93 -18.08
CA GLY A 175 9.75 17.50 -18.38
C GLY A 175 8.54 16.65 -17.96
N LEU A 176 8.74 15.56 -17.20
CA LEU A 176 7.64 14.73 -16.71
C LEU A 176 7.20 15.14 -15.31
N ASP A 177 5.91 15.40 -15.16
CA ASP A 177 5.30 15.69 -13.86
C ASP A 177 5.29 14.44 -12.97
N PHE A 178 5.50 14.64 -11.67
CA PHE A 178 5.27 13.61 -10.67
C PHE A 178 3.84 13.72 -10.16
N VAL A 179 3.06 12.65 -10.30
CA VAL A 179 1.68 12.56 -9.82
C VAL A 179 1.65 11.59 -8.64
N PRO A 180 1.51 12.06 -7.39
CA PRO A 180 1.36 11.17 -6.24
C PRO A 180 0.00 10.46 -6.25
N GLU A 181 -0.12 9.36 -5.51
CA GLU A 181 -1.42 8.67 -5.33
C GLU A 181 -2.45 9.59 -4.65
N GLU A 182 -1.99 10.44 -3.73
CA GLU A 182 -2.78 11.47 -3.06
C GLU A 182 -2.04 12.82 -3.10
N GLY A 183 -2.76 13.90 -3.38
CA GLY A 183 -2.22 15.26 -3.40
C GLY A 183 -2.14 15.88 -4.81
N GLU A 184 -1.49 17.05 -4.89
CA GLU A 184 -1.30 17.76 -6.16
C GLU A 184 -0.08 17.24 -6.92
N ALA A 185 -0.15 17.26 -8.25
CA ALA A 185 0.98 16.93 -9.10
C ALA A 185 2.10 17.96 -8.94
N ILE A 186 3.35 17.49 -8.90
CA ILE A 186 4.55 18.32 -8.87
C ILE A 186 5.06 18.44 -10.30
N PRO A 187 5.08 19.63 -10.91
CA PRO A 187 5.51 19.79 -12.29
C PRO A 187 7.01 19.55 -12.46
N ALA A 188 7.39 18.67 -13.40
CA ALA A 188 8.77 18.38 -13.80
C ALA A 188 9.84 18.44 -12.66
N PRO A 189 9.73 17.65 -11.58
CA PRO A 189 10.58 17.83 -10.39
C PRO A 189 12.02 17.30 -10.58
N ILE A 190 12.25 16.44 -11.57
CA ILE A 190 13.56 15.86 -11.85
C ILE A 190 14.31 16.77 -12.82
N ILE A 191 14.97 17.80 -12.28
CA ILE A 191 15.83 18.73 -13.04
C ILE A 191 17.29 18.61 -12.62
N PRO A 192 18.26 18.96 -13.49
CA PRO A 192 19.69 18.84 -13.20
C PRO A 192 20.20 19.96 -12.27
N ASP A 193 19.57 20.06 -11.09
CA ASP A 193 19.90 21.00 -10.02
C ASP A 193 19.91 20.27 -8.67
N VAL A 194 20.98 20.45 -7.90
CA VAL A 194 21.19 19.70 -6.65
C VAL A 194 20.14 20.07 -5.60
N ASP A 195 19.73 21.33 -5.50
CA ASP A 195 18.76 21.78 -4.50
C ASP A 195 17.35 21.28 -4.83
N ALA A 196 16.98 21.29 -6.11
CA ALA A 196 15.72 20.74 -6.59
C ALA A 196 15.63 19.23 -6.35
N LEU A 197 16.66 18.47 -6.73
CA LEU A 197 16.72 17.02 -6.50
C LEU A 197 16.75 16.69 -5.00
N ASN A 198 17.48 17.46 -4.20
CA ASN A 198 17.47 17.31 -2.74
C ASN A 198 16.09 17.55 -2.16
N THR A 199 15.38 18.59 -2.62
CA THR A 199 14.01 18.88 -2.19
C THR A 199 13.09 17.71 -2.52
N PHE A 200 13.08 17.24 -3.77
CA PHE A 200 12.21 16.16 -4.21
C PHE A 200 12.49 14.81 -3.51
N THR A 201 13.76 14.45 -3.31
CA THR A 201 14.12 13.16 -2.71
C THR A 201 14.02 13.14 -1.19
N ASN A 202 14.01 14.31 -0.56
CA ASN A 202 13.86 14.45 0.89
C ASN A 202 12.51 15.05 1.27
N ASP A 203 11.52 15.04 0.38
CA ASP A 203 10.17 15.58 0.59
C ASP A 203 9.27 14.69 1.48
N LEU A 204 9.89 13.85 2.29
CA LEU A 204 9.28 13.56 3.55
C LEU A 204 9.61 14.76 4.42
N GLN A 205 8.59 15.39 5.00
CA GLN A 205 8.76 16.42 6.01
C GLN A 205 9.51 15.93 7.28
N ILE A 206 10.36 14.91 7.18
CA ILE A 206 11.26 14.34 8.18
C ILE A 206 11.96 15.46 8.95
N VAL A 207 11.72 15.43 10.26
CA VAL A 207 12.32 16.36 11.21
C VAL A 207 13.63 15.78 11.76
N ASP A 208 13.85 14.47 11.62
CA ASP A 208 15.02 13.76 12.14
C ASP A 208 15.56 12.65 11.21
N ALA A 209 16.88 12.43 11.19
CA ALA A 209 17.54 11.45 10.32
C ALA A 209 17.06 9.99 10.49
N THR A 210 16.37 9.67 11.59
CA THR A 210 15.81 8.34 11.87
C THR A 210 14.31 8.22 11.55
N GLN A 211 13.73 9.24 10.91
CA GLN A 211 12.36 9.29 10.41
C GLN A 211 11.29 9.01 11.47
N ARG A 212 11.52 9.44 12.72
CA ARG A 212 10.58 9.26 13.84
C ARG A 212 9.58 10.40 13.94
N LEU A 213 9.93 11.57 13.41
CA LEU A 213 9.14 12.78 13.40
C LEU A 213 9.10 13.32 11.96
N LYS A 214 7.95 13.85 11.57
CA LYS A 214 7.78 14.59 10.31
C LYS A 214 6.93 15.83 10.54
N TYR A 215 6.92 16.82 9.66
CA TYR A 215 5.83 17.79 9.63
C TYR A 215 4.57 17.12 9.05
N ASP A 216 3.42 17.73 9.29
CA ASP A 216 2.19 17.49 8.55
C ASP A 216 1.93 18.62 7.52
N HIS A 217 0.81 18.53 6.81
CA HIS A 217 0.41 19.53 5.82
C HIS A 217 0.22 20.95 6.38
N ASN A 218 0.08 21.11 7.71
CA ASN A 218 -0.04 22.40 8.38
C ASN A 218 1.31 22.89 8.95
N GLY A 219 2.42 22.18 8.69
CA GLY A 219 3.74 22.50 9.23
C GLY A 219 3.89 22.14 10.72
N VAL A 220 3.02 21.28 11.27
CA VAL A 220 3.10 20.82 12.65
C VAL A 220 3.95 19.56 12.73
N ILE A 221 4.89 19.48 13.68
CA ILE A 221 5.68 18.27 13.89
C ILE A 221 4.78 17.17 14.48
N VAL A 222 4.62 16.07 13.75
CA VAL A 222 3.87 14.86 14.12
C VAL A 222 4.78 13.64 14.21
N PHE A 223 4.30 12.59 14.90
CA PHE A 223 5.02 11.31 14.90
C PHE A 223 4.89 10.57 13.57
N ASN A 224 5.95 9.89 13.16
CA ASN A 224 5.97 9.03 11.97
C ASN A 224 6.14 7.54 12.34
N PHE A 225 5.87 7.16 13.59
CA PHE A 225 5.97 5.79 14.08
C PHE A 225 5.10 5.54 15.33
N GLY A 226 4.89 4.26 15.64
CA GLY A 226 4.29 3.81 16.89
C GLY A 226 2.81 4.16 17.03
N LYS A 227 2.27 3.99 18.25
CA LYS A 227 0.84 4.17 18.56
C LYS A 227 0.29 5.60 18.35
N TYR A 228 1.17 6.59 18.18
CA TYR A 228 0.82 8.00 18.00
C TYR A 228 1.15 8.54 16.60
N ILE A 229 1.39 7.66 15.63
CA ILE A 229 1.65 8.08 14.25
C ILE A 229 0.61 9.09 13.75
N GLY A 230 1.08 10.14 13.08
CA GLY A 230 0.26 11.25 12.57
C GLY A 230 -0.19 12.27 13.62
N ARG A 231 -0.01 12.02 14.92
CA ARG A 231 -0.46 12.96 15.97
C ARG A 231 0.58 14.06 16.26
N PRO A 232 0.14 15.28 16.65
CA PRO A 232 1.03 16.38 17.04
C PRO A 232 1.98 15.98 18.17
N ALA A 233 3.28 15.97 17.87
CA ALA A 233 4.30 15.47 18.78
C ALA A 233 4.38 16.33 20.04
N ALA A 234 4.32 17.65 19.90
CA ALA A 234 4.43 18.58 21.02
C ALA A 234 3.33 18.38 22.08
N GLU A 235 2.07 18.26 21.64
CA GLU A 235 0.91 18.01 22.52
C GLU A 235 1.00 16.64 23.19
N VAL A 236 1.26 15.59 22.43
CA VAL A 236 1.31 14.21 22.95
C VAL A 236 2.47 14.04 23.93
N LEU A 237 3.65 14.58 23.64
CA LEU A 237 4.80 14.52 24.56
C LEU A 237 4.57 15.34 25.83
N TYR A 238 3.77 16.40 25.77
CA TYR A 238 3.40 17.18 26.94
C TYR A 238 2.34 16.46 27.80
N THR A 239 1.37 15.82 27.17
CA THR A 239 0.24 15.16 27.86
C THR A 239 0.58 13.75 28.36
N ASP A 240 1.21 12.91 27.54
CA ASP A 240 1.69 11.58 27.92
C ASP A 240 3.16 11.62 28.34
N GLN A 241 3.38 12.00 29.61
CA GLN A 241 4.73 12.07 30.19
C GLN A 241 5.42 10.70 30.25
N GLN A 242 4.67 9.59 30.33
CA GLN A 242 5.27 8.26 30.31
C GLN A 242 5.88 7.96 28.95
N TYR A 243 5.19 8.32 27.86
CA TYR A 243 5.69 8.17 26.50
C TYR A 243 6.91 9.08 26.24
N TYR A 244 6.88 10.33 26.70
CA TYR A 244 8.03 11.23 26.63
C TYR A 244 9.26 10.67 27.35
N HIS A 245 9.11 10.19 28.58
CA HIS A 245 10.21 9.57 29.33
C HIS A 245 10.71 8.28 28.69
N TRP A 246 9.83 7.46 28.12
CA TRP A 246 10.22 6.27 27.37
C TRP A 246 11.12 6.64 26.17
N MET A 247 10.73 7.64 25.37
CA MET A 247 11.53 8.09 24.22
C MET A 247 12.91 8.63 24.62
N LEU A 248 13.02 9.31 25.76
CA LEU A 248 14.31 9.81 26.25
C LEU A 248 15.27 8.70 26.68
N ASN A 249 14.74 7.62 27.24
CA ASN A 249 15.54 6.55 27.85
C ASN A 249 15.80 5.35 26.92
N LYS A 250 15.06 5.21 25.83
CA LYS A 250 15.25 4.15 24.84
C LYS A 250 16.23 4.53 23.73
N GLU A 251 16.48 3.58 22.83
CA GLU A 251 17.36 3.71 21.67
C GLU A 251 16.73 4.59 20.57
N PHE A 252 16.68 5.89 20.83
CA PHE A 252 16.38 6.92 19.85
C PHE A 252 17.64 7.73 19.55
N SER A 253 17.74 8.25 18.31
CA SER A 253 18.86 9.08 17.90
C SER A 253 19.00 10.32 18.78
N PHE A 254 20.24 10.81 18.91
CA PHE A 254 20.51 12.05 19.64
C PHE A 254 19.68 13.23 19.13
N GLN A 255 19.50 13.31 17.81
CA GLN A 255 18.68 14.33 17.16
C GLN A 255 17.22 14.28 17.62
N VAL A 256 16.58 13.09 17.60
CA VAL A 256 15.20 12.91 18.10
C VAL A 256 15.09 13.38 19.54
N LYS A 257 16.01 12.94 20.42
CA LYS A 257 16.00 13.32 21.84
C LYS A 257 16.14 14.84 22.03
N LYS A 258 16.92 15.52 21.20
CA LYS A 258 17.05 16.98 21.22
C LYS A 258 15.76 17.67 20.79
N ILE A 259 15.14 17.21 19.71
CA ILE A 259 13.89 17.77 19.16
C ILE A 259 12.74 17.63 20.17
N ILE A 260 12.51 16.44 20.73
CA ILE A 260 11.38 16.22 21.65
C ILE A 260 11.49 17.06 22.93
N LYS A 261 12.71 17.28 23.45
CA LYS A 261 12.94 18.19 24.59
C LYS A 261 12.56 19.63 24.25
N ARG A 262 12.95 20.09 23.06
CA ARG A 262 12.61 21.43 22.57
C ARG A 262 11.10 21.59 22.44
N LEU A 263 10.43 20.61 21.81
CA LEU A 263 8.98 20.65 21.58
C LEU A 263 8.19 20.75 22.88
N VAL A 264 8.50 19.92 23.89
CA VAL A 264 7.82 19.98 25.19
C VAL A 264 8.02 21.34 25.88
N THR A 265 9.23 21.90 25.77
CA THR A 265 9.56 23.20 26.37
C THR A 265 8.82 24.35 25.70
N GLU A 266 8.76 24.36 24.37
CA GLU A 266 8.05 25.37 23.57
C GLU A 266 6.55 25.26 23.77
N TYR A 267 5.99 24.05 23.75
CA TYR A 267 4.57 23.80 23.98
C TYR A 267 4.12 24.33 25.34
N LYS A 268 4.88 24.06 26.41
CA LYS A 268 4.59 24.57 27.74
C LYS A 268 4.53 26.10 27.82
N LYS A 269 5.34 26.82 27.03
CA LYS A 269 5.37 28.29 27.02
C LYS A 269 4.17 28.91 26.31
N ASN A 270 3.54 28.16 25.41
CA ASN A 270 2.45 28.65 24.55
C ASN A 270 1.06 28.22 25.04
N LEU A 271 0.96 27.57 26.21
CA LEU A 271 -0.33 27.26 26.82
C LEU A 271 -0.95 28.55 27.40
N PRO A 272 -2.23 28.84 27.14
CA PRO A 272 -2.92 29.94 27.79
C PRO A 272 -2.92 29.73 29.30
N SER A 273 -2.52 30.78 30.03
CA SER A 273 -2.51 30.84 31.50
C SER A 273 -3.89 30.83 32.10
#